data_AF-A0AAN7SPA9-F1
#
_entry.id   AF-A0AAN7SPA9-F1
#
_cell.length_a   1.000
_cell.length_b   1.000
_cell.length_c   1.000
_cell.angle_alpha   90.00
_cell.angle_beta   90.00
_cell.angle_gamma   90.00
#
_symmetry.space_group_name_H-M   'P 1'
#
loop_
_entity.id
_entity.type
_entity.pdbx_description
1 polymer ?
#
loop_
_entity_poly.entity_id
_entity_poly.type
_entity_poly.pdbx_seq_one_letter_code
_entity_poly.pdbx_strand_id
1 'polypeptide(L)'
;MLFKTLVILCFVVVVYSQDKTFILVRDELLAILGQSRDECLAKTKADPTLIDRLIEEFYFPKDESLKCFIECVTVKTKFITEDLKLHGEGLKSRVPKEGEHVIDEIIDNCQGVGSGTNCDKAYDILKCVYTGLRNALIIKL
;
A
#
# COMPACT_ATOMS: atom_id res chain seq x y z
N MET A 1 -10.06 7.28 -42.74
CA MET A 1 -9.55 8.20 -41.68
C MET A 1 -10.38 8.13 -40.41
N LEU A 2 -11.72 8.16 -40.49
CA LEU A 2 -12.64 8.07 -39.34
C LEU A 2 -12.38 6.89 -38.37
N PHE A 3 -12.10 5.69 -38.89
CA PHE A 3 -11.88 4.48 -38.08
C PHE A 3 -10.60 4.56 -37.24
N LYS A 4 -9.53 5.19 -37.76
CA LYS A 4 -8.29 5.42 -36.99
C LYS A 4 -8.50 6.44 -35.87
N THR A 5 -9.28 7.49 -36.13
CA THR A 5 -9.59 8.51 -35.12
C THR A 5 -10.45 7.96 -33.99
N LEU A 6 -11.42 7.09 -34.30
CA LEU A 6 -12.26 6.41 -33.31
C LEU A 6 -11.47 5.46 -32.40
N VAL A 7 -10.55 4.67 -32.97
CA VAL A 7 -9.71 3.73 -32.20
C VAL A 7 -8.76 4.49 -31.25
N ILE A 8 -8.17 5.60 -31.71
CA ILE A 8 -7.30 6.44 -30.88
C ILE A 8 -8.09 7.08 -29.74
N LEU A 9 -9.31 7.58 -30.00
CA LEU A 9 -10.17 8.16 -28.97
C LEU A 9 -10.57 7.12 -27.91
N CYS A 10 -10.89 5.89 -28.32
CA CYS A 10 -11.19 4.80 -27.39
C CYS A 10 -9.96 4.40 -26.57
N PHE A 11 -8.78 4.31 -27.17
CA PHE A 11 -7.54 4.00 -26.43
C PHE A 11 -7.21 5.08 -25.41
N VAL A 12 -7.36 6.36 -25.77
CA VAL A 12 -7.16 7.48 -24.85
C VAL A 12 -8.15 7.40 -23.68
N VAL A 13 -9.45 7.20 -23.93
CA VAL A 13 -10.45 7.07 -22.85
C VAL A 13 -10.15 5.89 -21.90
N VAL A 14 -9.68 4.75 -22.43
CA VAL A 14 -9.31 3.59 -21.62
C VAL A 14 -8.10 3.91 -20.73
N VAL A 15 -7.03 4.49 -21.27
CA VAL A 15 -5.85 4.89 -20.48
C VAL A 15 -6.20 5.92 -19.40
N TYR A 16 -7.04 6.92 -19.71
CA TYR A 16 -7.46 7.94 -18.74
C TYR A 16 -8.33 7.38 -17.60
N SER A 17 -8.96 6.22 -17.78
CA SER A 17 -9.86 5.63 -16.77
C SER A 17 -9.15 4.79 -15.71
N GLN A 18 -7.88 4.41 -15.92
CA GLN A 18 -7.18 3.43 -15.07
C GLN A 18 -6.38 4.04 -13.89
N ASP A 19 -6.17 5.37 -13.85
CA ASP A 19 -5.33 6.01 -12.80
C ASP A 19 -6.07 6.41 -11.52
N LYS A 20 -7.41 6.40 -11.52
CA LYS A 20 -8.18 6.95 -10.38
C LYS A 20 -7.99 6.14 -9.10
N THR A 21 -7.84 4.83 -9.21
CA THR A 21 -7.72 3.93 -8.04
C THR A 21 -6.38 4.12 -7.32
N PHE A 22 -5.28 4.32 -8.06
CA PHE A 22 -3.95 4.52 -7.48
C PHE A 22 -3.83 5.88 -6.78
N ILE A 23 -4.42 6.91 -7.37
CA ILE A 23 -4.50 8.25 -6.80
C ILE A 23 -5.33 8.26 -5.50
N LEU A 24 -6.46 7.53 -5.48
CA LEU A 24 -7.30 7.39 -4.28
C LEU A 24 -6.54 6.69 -3.14
N VAL A 25 -5.81 5.62 -3.43
CA VAL A 25 -5.00 4.91 -2.43
C VAL A 25 -3.88 5.80 -1.88
N ARG A 26 -3.22 6.60 -2.73
CA ARG A 26 -2.15 7.52 -2.28
C ARG A 26 -2.68 8.62 -1.36
N ASP A 27 -3.76 9.29 -1.74
CA ASP A 27 -4.28 10.41 -0.97
C ASP A 27 -4.90 9.93 0.36
N GLU A 28 -5.54 8.75 0.37
CA GLU A 28 -6.00 8.08 1.59
C GLU A 28 -4.83 7.60 2.46
N LEU A 29 -3.78 7.06 1.86
CA LEU A 29 -2.55 6.68 2.56
C LEU A 29 -1.90 7.90 3.20
N LEU A 30 -1.77 9.03 2.50
CA LEU A 30 -1.22 10.29 3.03
C LEU A 30 -2.09 10.87 4.15
N ALA A 31 -3.41 10.80 4.02
CA ALA A 31 -4.36 11.25 5.05
C ALA A 31 -4.28 10.39 6.32
N ILE A 32 -4.12 9.07 6.16
CA ILE A 32 -3.94 8.11 7.27
C ILE A 32 -2.53 8.22 7.88
N LEU A 33 -1.54 8.59 7.07
CA LEU A 33 -0.16 8.81 7.50
C LEU A 33 -0.04 10.05 8.39
N GLY A 34 -0.73 11.16 8.09
CA GLY A 34 -0.84 12.41 8.87
C GLY A 34 0.03 12.53 10.15
N GLN A 35 -0.61 12.61 11.32
CA GLN A 35 0.09 12.73 12.61
C GLN A 35 0.99 11.52 12.92
N SER A 36 0.64 10.33 12.44
CA SER A 36 1.44 9.12 12.66
C SER A 36 2.82 9.21 11.99
N ARG A 37 2.93 9.91 10.86
CA ARG A 37 4.19 10.09 10.11
C ARG A 37 5.20 10.85 10.94
N ASP A 38 4.83 12.01 11.48
CA ASP A 38 5.74 12.86 12.25
C ASP A 38 6.19 12.18 13.55
N GLU A 39 5.27 11.54 14.26
CA GLU A 39 5.58 10.78 15.48
C GLU A 39 6.53 9.61 15.20
N CYS A 40 6.28 8.86 14.12
CA CYS A 40 7.11 7.73 13.76
C CYS A 40 8.48 8.17 13.24
N LEU A 41 8.55 9.25 12.45
CA LEU A 41 9.82 9.87 12.03
C LEU A 41 10.64 10.30 13.26
N ALA A 42 10.01 10.96 14.23
CA ALA A 42 10.67 11.39 15.45
C ALA A 42 11.22 10.21 16.26
N LYS A 43 10.49 9.09 16.30
CA LYS A 43 10.87 7.86 17.02
C LYS A 43 11.98 7.07 16.33
N THR A 44 11.88 6.85 15.02
CA THR A 44 12.76 5.91 14.30
C THR A 44 13.93 6.58 13.62
N LYS A 45 13.87 7.91 13.44
CA LYS A 45 14.86 8.69 12.70
C LYS A 45 15.04 8.22 11.25
N ALA A 46 13.98 7.64 10.67
CA ALA A 46 13.98 7.23 9.27
C ALA A 46 14.23 8.42 8.34
N ASP A 47 14.98 8.16 7.26
CA ASP A 47 15.21 9.15 6.21
C ASP A 47 13.87 9.46 5.50
N PRO A 48 13.38 10.72 5.55
CA PRO A 48 12.15 11.11 4.87
C PRO A 48 12.14 10.77 3.38
N THR A 49 13.30 10.83 2.72
CA THR A 49 13.42 10.53 1.29
C THR A 49 13.17 9.06 0.99
N LEU A 50 13.54 8.15 1.90
CA LEU A 50 13.23 6.72 1.74
C LEU A 50 11.75 6.43 1.93
N ILE A 51 11.06 7.22 2.77
CA ILE A 51 9.60 7.14 2.96
C ILE A 51 8.88 7.65 1.72
N ASP A 52 9.31 8.78 1.16
CA ASP A 52 8.71 9.31 -0.07
C ASP A 52 8.88 8.31 -1.22
N ARG A 53 10.07 7.72 -1.39
CA ARG A 53 10.31 6.69 -2.40
C ARG A 53 9.55 5.37 -2.14
N LEU A 54 9.30 5.02 -0.87
CA LEU A 54 8.43 3.89 -0.54
C LEU A 54 7.00 4.13 -1.05
N ILE A 55 6.48 5.35 -0.86
CA ILE A 55 5.10 5.72 -1.22
C ILE A 55 4.95 5.92 -2.74
N GLU A 56 5.90 6.59 -3.37
CA GLU A 56 5.81 7.01 -4.78
C GLU A 56 6.34 5.96 -5.76
N GLU A 57 7.43 5.26 -5.40
CA GLU A 57 8.14 4.35 -6.29
C GLU A 57 7.98 2.87 -5.92
N PHE A 58 7.30 2.56 -4.80
CA PHE A 58 7.35 1.23 -4.18
C PHE A 58 8.77 0.75 -3.93
N TYR A 59 9.65 1.66 -3.54
CA TYR A 59 11.02 1.32 -3.21
C TYR A 59 11.11 0.79 -1.78
N PHE A 60 11.40 -0.50 -1.64
CA PHE A 60 11.57 -1.19 -0.37
C PHE A 60 13.06 -1.50 -0.11
N PRO A 61 13.89 -0.52 0.29
CA PRO A 61 15.28 -0.79 0.69
C PRO A 61 15.32 -1.58 2.01
N LYS A 62 16.43 -2.27 2.28
CA LYS A 62 16.66 -2.97 3.54
C LYS A 62 17.25 -2.03 4.61
N ASP A 63 16.68 -0.84 4.74
CA ASP A 63 17.08 0.12 5.75
C ASP A 63 16.35 -0.13 7.07
N GLU A 64 17.09 -0.26 8.18
CA GLU A 64 16.50 -0.63 9.49
C GLU A 64 15.57 0.46 10.04
N SER A 65 15.93 1.73 9.87
CA SER A 65 15.12 2.85 10.36
C SER A 65 13.78 2.94 9.61
N LEU A 66 13.79 2.65 8.30
CA LEU A 66 12.59 2.56 7.48
C LEU A 66 11.71 1.37 7.88
N LYS A 67 12.29 0.19 8.14
CA LYS A 67 11.52 -0.98 8.60
C LYS A 67 10.77 -0.67 9.90
N CYS A 68 11.45 -0.05 10.87
CA CYS A 68 10.81 0.33 12.12
C CYS A 68 9.81 1.48 11.95
N PHE A 69 10.03 2.38 10.98
CA PHE A 69 9.04 3.39 10.61
C PHE A 69 7.75 2.73 10.09
N ILE A 70 7.90 1.72 9.21
CA ILE A 70 6.78 0.93 8.69
C ILE A 70 5.99 0.27 9.82
N GLU A 71 6.66 -0.42 10.76
CA GLU A 71 6.00 -0.99 11.94
C GLU A 71 5.19 0.07 12.70
N CYS A 72 5.84 1.19 13.04
CA CYS A 72 5.23 2.25 13.83
C CYS A 72 3.95 2.80 13.16
N VAL A 73 4.01 3.09 11.87
CA VAL A 73 2.87 3.63 11.12
C VAL A 73 1.77 2.58 10.97
N THR A 74 2.12 1.35 10.57
CA THR A 74 1.13 0.32 10.27
C THR A 74 0.38 -0.14 11.52
N VAL A 75 1.02 -0.16 12.69
CA VAL A 75 0.35 -0.40 13.98
C VAL A 75 -0.56 0.77 14.36
N LYS A 76 -0.05 2.02 14.33
CA LYS A 76 -0.84 3.21 14.71
C LYS A 76 -2.08 3.40 13.86
N THR A 77 -1.95 3.11 12.58
CA THR A 77 -3.04 3.24 11.61
C THR A 77 -3.95 2.02 11.59
N LYS A 78 -3.72 1.01 12.45
CA LYS A 78 -4.48 -0.25 12.49
C LYS A 78 -4.50 -0.99 11.16
N PHE A 79 -3.42 -0.90 10.40
CA PHE A 79 -3.18 -1.75 9.22
C PHE A 79 -2.74 -3.15 9.66
N ILE A 80 -1.86 -3.19 10.67
CA ILE A 80 -1.55 -4.39 11.43
C ILE A 80 -1.90 -4.18 12.91
N THR A 81 -2.15 -5.27 13.63
CA THR A 81 -2.28 -5.29 15.09
C THR A 81 -0.91 -5.18 15.75
N GLU A 82 -0.88 -4.92 17.07
CA GLU A 82 0.37 -4.94 17.86
C GLU A 82 1.09 -6.31 17.80
N ASP A 83 0.33 -7.41 17.66
CA ASP A 83 0.86 -8.76 17.44
C ASP A 83 1.32 -9.04 15.99
N LEU A 84 1.44 -7.99 15.16
CA LEU A 84 1.89 -8.07 13.76
C LEU A 84 1.01 -8.95 12.86
N LYS A 85 -0.31 -8.89 13.06
CA LYS A 85 -1.29 -9.54 12.19
C LYS A 85 -2.01 -8.50 11.34
N LEU A 86 -2.37 -8.84 10.11
CA LEU A 86 -3.18 -7.95 9.27
C LEU A 86 -4.53 -7.73 9.94
N HIS A 87 -4.93 -6.47 10.07
CA HIS A 87 -6.21 -6.11 10.67
C HIS A 87 -7.29 -6.08 9.59
N GLY A 88 -7.86 -7.25 9.27
CA GLY A 88 -8.72 -7.42 8.11
C GLY A 88 -9.90 -6.46 8.04
N GLU A 89 -10.59 -6.21 9.14
CA GLU A 89 -11.70 -5.23 9.19
C GLU A 89 -11.21 -3.80 8.86
N GLY A 90 -10.06 -3.39 9.40
CA GLY A 90 -9.50 -2.06 9.14
C GLY A 90 -8.89 -1.90 7.74
N LEU A 91 -8.57 -2.99 7.04
CA LEU A 91 -8.20 -2.97 5.63
C LEU A 91 -9.44 -2.89 4.74
N LYS A 92 -10.46 -3.70 5.03
CA LYS A 92 -11.74 -3.71 4.29
C LYS A 92 -12.46 -2.36 4.37
N SER A 93 -12.38 -1.66 5.50
CA SER A 93 -13.00 -0.35 5.66
C SER A 93 -12.40 0.75 4.75
N ARG A 94 -11.26 0.50 4.11
CA ARG A 94 -10.55 1.44 3.21
C ARG A 94 -10.78 1.15 1.73
N VAL A 95 -11.55 0.12 1.42
CA VAL A 95 -11.89 -0.25 0.04
C VAL A 95 -13.40 -0.25 -0.14
N PRO A 96 -13.89 -0.01 -1.37
CA PRO A 96 -15.29 -0.29 -1.70
C PRO A 96 -15.63 -1.76 -1.43
N LYS A 97 -16.91 -2.08 -1.24
CA LYS A 97 -17.38 -3.44 -0.97
C LYS A 97 -16.91 -4.43 -2.05
N GLU A 98 -16.87 -3.99 -3.30
CA GLU A 98 -16.42 -4.78 -4.44
C GLU A 98 -14.93 -5.14 -4.36
N GLY A 99 -14.14 -4.45 -3.53
CA GLY A 99 -12.73 -4.70 -3.29
C GLY A 99 -12.45 -5.61 -2.09
N GLU A 100 -13.43 -5.91 -1.24
CA GLU A 100 -13.20 -6.68 -0.01
C GLU A 100 -12.65 -8.10 -0.27
N HIS A 101 -13.06 -8.74 -1.37
CA HIS A 101 -12.54 -10.07 -1.75
C HIS A 101 -11.03 -10.06 -2.08
N VAL A 102 -10.54 -8.95 -2.63
CA VAL A 102 -9.10 -8.77 -2.91
C VAL A 102 -8.35 -8.65 -1.57
N ILE A 103 -8.94 -7.97 -0.60
CA ILE A 103 -8.37 -7.86 0.74
C ILE A 103 -8.35 -9.22 1.43
N ASP A 104 -9.39 -10.04 1.30
CA ASP A 104 -9.40 -11.42 1.82
C ASP A 104 -8.27 -12.26 1.21
N GLU A 105 -8.10 -12.24 -0.11
CA GLU A 105 -7.02 -12.94 -0.78
C GLU A 105 -5.63 -12.44 -0.34
N ILE A 106 -5.47 -11.14 -0.13
CA ILE A 106 -4.22 -10.57 0.39
C ILE A 106 -3.96 -11.05 1.81
N ILE A 107 -4.98 -11.09 2.68
CA ILE A 107 -4.82 -11.58 4.05
C ILE A 107 -4.38 -13.04 4.04
N ASP A 108 -5.03 -13.88 3.25
CA ASP A 108 -4.68 -15.30 3.15
C ASP A 108 -3.23 -15.52 2.69
N ASN A 109 -2.72 -14.66 1.81
CA ASN A 109 -1.36 -14.76 1.26
C ASN A 109 -0.28 -14.07 2.10
N CYS A 110 -0.63 -13.01 2.82
CA CYS A 110 0.34 -12.14 3.50
C CYS A 110 0.30 -12.26 5.03
N GLN A 111 -0.70 -12.93 5.61
CA GLN A 111 -0.78 -13.13 7.04
C GLN A 111 0.39 -14.00 7.54
N GLY A 112 1.16 -13.47 8.49
CA GLY A 112 2.26 -14.21 9.13
C GLY A 112 3.55 -14.31 8.31
N VAL A 113 3.67 -13.58 7.19
CA VAL A 113 4.93 -13.51 6.44
C VAL A 113 6.01 -12.76 7.23
N GLY A 114 7.26 -13.04 6.87
CA GLY A 114 8.43 -12.40 7.45
C GLY A 114 9.00 -13.13 8.67
N SER A 115 10.22 -12.76 9.01
CA SER A 115 10.98 -13.33 10.13
C SER A 115 11.91 -12.29 10.72
N GLY A 116 12.44 -12.53 11.92
CA GLY A 116 13.31 -11.58 12.60
C GLY A 116 12.56 -10.67 13.57
N THR A 117 12.94 -9.40 13.61
CA THR A 117 12.39 -8.39 14.53
C THR A 117 10.96 -8.00 14.13
N ASN A 118 10.28 -7.25 15.00
CA ASN A 118 8.96 -6.71 14.67
C ASN A 118 9.04 -5.76 13.46
N CYS A 119 10.10 -4.96 13.37
CA CYS A 119 10.36 -4.09 12.22
C CYS A 119 10.49 -4.89 10.91
N ASP A 120 11.25 -6.00 10.94
CA ASP A 120 11.42 -6.88 9.77
C ASP A 120 10.08 -7.47 9.32
N LYS A 121 9.31 -8.02 10.26
CA LYS A 121 8.01 -8.63 9.98
C LYS A 121 7.01 -7.61 9.42
N ALA A 122 6.91 -6.43 10.03
CA ALA A 122 6.01 -5.39 9.54
C ALA A 122 6.38 -4.92 8.13
N TYR A 123 7.68 -4.81 7.84
CA TYR A 123 8.20 -4.51 6.50
C TYR A 123 7.80 -5.58 5.49
N ASP A 124 7.99 -6.86 5.81
CA ASP A 124 7.67 -7.98 4.92
C ASP A 124 6.16 -8.09 4.67
N ILE A 125 5.35 -7.90 5.72
CA ILE A 125 3.88 -7.86 5.62
C ILE A 125 3.46 -6.73 4.68
N LEU A 126 3.94 -5.50 4.91
CA LEU A 126 3.55 -4.35 4.09
C LEU A 126 3.95 -4.57 2.61
N LYS A 127 5.17 -5.06 2.38
CA LYS A 127 5.66 -5.38 1.03
C LYS A 127 4.80 -6.44 0.34
N CYS A 128 4.38 -7.48 1.07
CA CYS A 128 3.48 -8.50 0.55
C CYS A 128 2.13 -7.90 0.15
N VAL A 129 1.51 -7.09 1.01
CA VAL A 129 0.21 -6.45 0.73
C VAL A 129 0.28 -5.56 -0.51
N TYR A 130 1.31 -4.71 -0.62
CA TYR A 130 1.48 -3.87 -1.81
C TYR A 130 1.67 -4.69 -3.09
N THR A 131 2.42 -5.80 -3.00
CA THR A 131 2.58 -6.70 -4.14
C THR A 131 1.26 -7.34 -4.54
N GLY A 132 0.45 -7.79 -3.57
CA GLY A 132 -0.87 -8.35 -3.80
C GLY A 132 -1.83 -7.35 -4.43
N LEU A 133 -1.92 -6.12 -3.89
CA LEU A 133 -2.74 -5.05 -4.45
C LEU A 133 -2.33 -4.70 -5.88
N ARG A 134 -1.03 -4.56 -6.15
CA ARG A 134 -0.52 -4.28 -7.50
C ARG A 134 -0.90 -5.39 -8.48
N ASN A 135 -0.75 -6.66 -8.09
CA ASN A 135 -1.11 -7.79 -8.94
C ASN A 135 -2.62 -7.80 -9.24
N ALA A 136 -3.46 -7.57 -8.23
CA ALA A 136 -4.91 -7.50 -8.41
C ALA A 136 -5.36 -6.34 -9.32
N LEU A 137 -4.66 -5.21 -9.28
CA LEU A 137 -4.90 -4.08 -10.17
C LEU A 137 -4.47 -4.38 -11.61
N ILE A 138 -3.30 -5.00 -11.81
CA ILE A 138 -2.81 -5.40 -13.15
C ILE A 138 -3.76 -6.41 -13.82
N ILE A 139 -4.36 -7.33 -13.08
CA ILE A 139 -5.30 -8.33 -13.63
C ILE A 139 -6.64 -7.69 -14.06
N LYS A 140 -6.97 -6.51 -13.55
CA LYS A 140 -8.18 -5.76 -13.91
C LYS A 140 -8.01 -4.80 -15.10
N LEU A 141 -6.79 -4.65 -15.64
CA LEU A 141 -6.50 -3.84 -16.85
C LEU A 141 -6.40 -4.74 -18.09
#